data_AF-A0A1T4MLP6-F1
#
_entry.id   AF-A0A1T4MLP6-F1
#
_cell.length_a   1.000
_cell.length_b   1.000
_cell.length_c   1.000
_cell.angle_alpha   90.00
_cell.angle_beta   90.00
_cell.angle_gamma   90.00
#
_symmetry.space_group_name_H-M   'P 1'
#
loop_
_entity.id
_entity.type
_entity.pdbx_description
1 polymer ?
#
loop_
_entity_poly.entity_id
_entity_poly.type
_entity_poly.pdbx_seq_one_letter_code
_entity_poly.pdbx_strand_id
1 'polypeptide(L)'
;MQLTFYPKPGDLFIAGDTYENARIIQAYKNEEENDKLFGWYLDSETAKPVKKPVNDYPKPFFPAFLGIRKHRDELTPFYELYRKITTLIDDLLLERNGFTALIGDIEAHLTSNEGIDAADATLILKACAGNSLFYKYKRLESGEYLTFSDLRKKVENNIIYNCSLADELKIKSNKINLLVSHNQTVGNYRELLLRDLLKKHLPLKFSIATGFIQGFSRQLDIIIYDSQNFPIAFNEGNLVVIQQEAVRAVIEVKTTLDSTTLFETLEMFHEISLPGFRSTKLPIFTGLFAFDTDYVQSSTIAKNIDDFYNKPYYNDKLKANTTRDILYLTHEISSVCVMGKYCLWTQYDRLGQEQAPGNLLPILFSVSDSRGRDIQTAAFLSHLFDYLDVDYYAKKSSILDFQRLSSASTKIVLEKKLAPDDWFPRIQIGHGDDQKSIVERYKLFCSWFTGEISTRDFILSFEQQHSFSDQRPESKNI
;
A
#
# COMPACT_ATOMS: atom_id res chain seq x y z
N MET A 1 15.71 -13.40 -32.68
CA MET A 1 14.55 -14.05 -33.32
C MET A 1 13.47 -12.98 -33.42
N GLN A 2 13.08 -12.57 -34.63
CA GLN A 2 12.11 -11.49 -34.79
C GLN A 2 10.73 -12.01 -34.36
N LEU A 3 10.24 -11.55 -33.21
CA LEU A 3 8.98 -12.01 -32.65
C LEU A 3 7.85 -11.61 -33.60
N THR A 4 7.08 -12.59 -34.08
CA THR A 4 5.93 -12.35 -34.97
C THR A 4 4.66 -12.74 -34.24
N PHE A 5 3.72 -11.81 -34.09
CA PHE A 5 2.45 -12.04 -33.42
C PHE A 5 1.30 -12.02 -34.42
N TYR A 6 0.36 -12.96 -34.26
CA TYR A 6 -0.92 -12.98 -34.94
C TYR A 6 -2.03 -13.15 -33.90
N PRO A 7 -3.03 -12.25 -33.86
CA PRO A 7 -4.07 -12.30 -32.85
C PRO A 7 -4.98 -13.52 -33.06
N LYS A 8 -5.46 -14.08 -31.95
CA LYS A 8 -6.51 -15.09 -31.88
C LYS A 8 -7.82 -14.43 -31.38
N PRO A 9 -8.99 -15.06 -31.55
CA PRO A 9 -10.24 -14.52 -31.03
C PRO A 9 -10.15 -14.23 -29.53
N GLY A 10 -10.57 -13.03 -29.13
CA GLY A 10 -10.48 -12.54 -27.74
C GLY A 10 -9.20 -11.80 -27.40
N ASP A 11 -8.15 -11.88 -28.24
CA ASP A 11 -6.92 -11.12 -28.02
C ASP A 11 -7.15 -9.62 -28.22
N LEU A 12 -6.39 -8.82 -27.47
CA LEU A 12 -6.19 -7.41 -27.72
C LEU A 12 -4.82 -7.23 -28.37
N PHE A 13 -4.73 -6.42 -29.42
CA PHE A 13 -3.49 -6.20 -30.14
C PHE A 13 -3.37 -4.76 -30.63
N ILE A 14 -2.13 -4.31 -30.82
CA ILE A 14 -1.77 -3.03 -31.39
C ILE A 14 -1.56 -3.19 -32.90
N ALA A 15 -2.13 -2.27 -33.67
CA ALA A 15 -1.77 -2.06 -35.08
C ALA A 15 -1.72 -0.57 -35.42
N GLY A 16 -0.82 -0.19 -36.32
CA GLY A 16 -0.69 1.17 -36.85
C GLY A 16 0.58 1.41 -37.67
N ASP A 17 0.43 2.13 -38.79
CA ASP A 17 1.57 2.51 -39.64
C ASP A 17 2.40 3.63 -39.01
N THR A 18 1.73 4.55 -38.32
CA THR A 18 2.31 5.72 -37.63
C THR A 18 1.97 5.68 -36.13
N TYR A 19 2.68 6.50 -35.33
CA TYR A 19 2.33 6.70 -33.92
C TYR A 19 0.92 7.28 -33.74
N GLU A 20 0.55 8.22 -34.61
CA GLU A 20 -0.76 8.88 -34.63
C GLU A 20 -1.92 7.92 -34.86
N ASN A 21 -1.72 6.88 -35.68
CA ASN A 21 -2.75 5.91 -36.06
C ASN A 21 -2.66 4.57 -35.31
N ALA A 22 -1.72 4.43 -34.36
CA ALA A 22 -1.61 3.23 -33.55
C ALA A 22 -2.82 3.09 -32.61
N ARG A 23 -3.45 1.91 -32.56
CA ARG A 23 -4.66 1.66 -31.75
C ARG A 23 -4.64 0.28 -31.12
N ILE A 24 -5.28 0.14 -29.96
CA ILE A 24 -5.65 -1.17 -29.39
C ILE A 24 -6.92 -1.67 -30.09
N ILE A 25 -6.85 -2.89 -30.61
CA ILE A 25 -7.90 -3.55 -31.38
C ILE A 25 -8.24 -4.88 -30.72
N GLN A 26 -9.52 -5.18 -30.59
CA GLN A 26 -10.01 -6.46 -30.12
C GLN A 26 -10.28 -7.40 -31.30
N ALA A 27 -9.62 -8.56 -31.29
CA ALA A 27 -9.87 -9.60 -32.25
C ALA A 27 -11.12 -10.41 -31.87
N TYR A 28 -12.00 -10.68 -32.82
CA TYR A 28 -13.19 -11.51 -32.64
C TYR A 28 -13.50 -12.30 -33.92
N LYS A 29 -14.23 -13.40 -33.78
CA LYS A 29 -14.77 -14.13 -34.93
C LYS A 29 -16.11 -13.55 -35.34
N ASN A 30 -16.30 -13.37 -36.63
CA ASN A 30 -17.61 -13.04 -37.17
C ASN A 30 -18.30 -14.32 -37.68
N GLU A 31 -19.34 -14.76 -36.98
CA GLU A 31 -20.11 -15.97 -37.32
C GLU A 31 -20.82 -15.84 -38.69
N GLU A 32 -21.21 -14.62 -39.08
CA GLU A 32 -21.87 -14.35 -40.37
C GLU A 32 -20.92 -14.42 -41.57
N GLU A 33 -19.60 -14.35 -41.34
CA GLU A 33 -18.57 -14.35 -42.38
C GLU A 33 -17.65 -15.58 -42.32
N ASN A 34 -18.23 -16.76 -42.13
CA ASN A 34 -17.51 -18.04 -42.13
C ASN A 34 -16.34 -18.05 -41.12
N ASP A 35 -16.59 -17.53 -39.92
CA ASP A 35 -15.63 -17.55 -38.80
C ASP A 35 -14.32 -16.78 -39.05
N LYS A 36 -14.31 -15.86 -40.03
CA LYS A 36 -13.17 -14.98 -40.30
C LYS A 36 -12.86 -14.10 -39.08
N LEU A 37 -11.57 -13.80 -38.91
CA LEU A 37 -11.09 -12.97 -37.82
C LEU A 37 -11.20 -11.48 -38.17
N PHE A 38 -11.97 -10.76 -37.37
CA PHE A 38 -12.16 -9.31 -37.45
C PHE A 38 -11.49 -8.61 -36.28
N GLY A 39 -11.07 -7.37 -36.52
CA GLY A 39 -10.63 -6.46 -35.48
C GLY A 39 -11.67 -5.36 -35.27
N TRP A 40 -11.97 -5.06 -34.01
CA TRP A 40 -12.85 -3.96 -33.62
C TRP A 40 -12.17 -3.00 -32.65
N TYR A 41 -12.41 -1.69 -32.83
CA TYR A 41 -12.05 -0.64 -31.88
C TYR A 41 -13.06 0.52 -31.97
N LEU A 42 -13.01 1.43 -31.00
CA LEU A 42 -13.78 2.68 -31.02
C LEU A 42 -12.89 3.81 -31.55
N ASP A 43 -13.33 4.48 -32.62
CA ASP A 43 -12.63 5.63 -33.15
C ASP A 43 -12.71 6.80 -32.17
N SER A 44 -11.56 7.37 -31.80
CA SER A 44 -11.46 8.39 -30.75
C SER A 44 -12.06 9.74 -31.14
N GLU A 45 -12.17 10.05 -32.43
CA GLU A 45 -12.68 11.34 -32.91
C GLU A 45 -14.20 11.28 -33.13
N THR A 46 -14.67 10.20 -33.74
CA THR A 46 -16.07 10.04 -34.13
C THR A 46 -16.90 9.29 -33.09
N ALA A 47 -16.25 8.65 -32.11
CA ALA A 47 -16.87 7.74 -31.14
C ALA A 47 -17.66 6.60 -31.81
N LYS A 48 -17.31 6.23 -33.04
CA LYS A 48 -17.97 5.18 -33.81
C LYS A 48 -17.17 3.87 -33.77
N PRO A 49 -17.84 2.72 -33.75
CA PRO A 49 -17.18 1.43 -33.85
C PRO A 49 -16.60 1.24 -35.25
N VAL A 50 -15.32 0.90 -35.34
CA VAL A 50 -14.67 0.49 -36.59
C VAL A 50 -14.50 -1.03 -36.56
N LYS A 51 -15.01 -1.72 -37.59
CA LYS A 51 -14.93 -3.17 -37.76
C LYS A 51 -14.38 -3.49 -39.13
N LYS A 52 -13.29 -4.23 -39.20
CA LYS A 52 -12.72 -4.72 -40.48
C LYS A 52 -11.92 -6.02 -40.27
N PRO A 53 -11.69 -6.81 -41.33
CA PRO A 53 -10.84 -8.00 -41.26
C PRO A 53 -9.48 -7.69 -40.62
N VAL A 54 -8.95 -8.60 -39.80
CA VAL A 54 -7.64 -8.40 -39.14
C VAL A 54 -6.52 -8.15 -40.14
N ASN A 55 -6.56 -8.80 -41.30
CA ASN A 55 -5.55 -8.65 -42.35
C ASN A 55 -5.51 -7.25 -42.99
N ASP A 56 -6.56 -6.46 -42.81
CA ASP A 56 -6.66 -5.09 -43.35
C ASP A 56 -6.06 -4.05 -42.38
N TYR A 57 -5.54 -4.50 -41.24
CA TYR A 57 -4.80 -3.65 -40.31
C TYR A 57 -3.29 -3.66 -40.65
N PRO A 58 -2.62 -2.52 -40.46
CA PRO A 58 -1.17 -2.39 -40.50
C PRO A 58 -0.40 -3.45 -39.73
N LYS A 59 0.60 -4.06 -40.35
CA LYS A 59 1.57 -4.96 -39.72
C LYS A 59 2.88 -4.21 -39.38
N PRO A 60 3.69 -4.69 -38.42
CA PRO A 60 3.48 -5.87 -37.57
C PRO A 60 2.47 -5.61 -36.46
N PHE A 61 1.81 -6.69 -36.00
CA PHE A 61 0.97 -6.65 -34.81
C PHE A 61 1.80 -6.85 -33.55
N PHE A 62 1.35 -6.26 -32.44
CA PHE A 62 1.93 -6.50 -31.12
C PHE A 62 0.81 -6.80 -30.11
N PRO A 63 0.96 -7.79 -29.21
CA PRO A 63 -0.06 -8.06 -28.20
C PRO A 63 -0.23 -6.86 -27.25
N ALA A 64 -1.46 -6.47 -26.97
CA ALA A 64 -1.75 -5.39 -26.03
C ALA A 64 -1.90 -5.96 -24.61
N PHE A 65 -1.03 -5.53 -23.70
CA PHE A 65 -1.07 -5.94 -22.29
C PHE A 65 -1.90 -4.94 -21.47
N LEU A 66 -3.16 -5.28 -21.19
CA LEU A 66 -4.07 -4.47 -20.37
C LEU A 66 -4.56 -5.25 -19.14
N GLY A 67 -4.30 -4.70 -17.95
CA GLY A 67 -4.81 -5.20 -16.67
C GLY A 67 -4.23 -6.55 -16.21
N ILE A 68 -4.82 -7.13 -15.15
CA ILE A 68 -4.47 -8.44 -14.58
C ILE A 68 -5.15 -9.56 -15.39
N ARG A 69 -4.97 -9.59 -16.70
CA ARG A 69 -5.40 -10.75 -17.50
C ARG A 69 -4.26 -11.75 -17.56
N LYS A 70 -4.54 -13.00 -17.22
CA LYS A 70 -3.61 -14.11 -17.43
C LYS A 70 -3.37 -14.22 -18.94
N HIS A 71 -2.19 -13.80 -19.38
CA HIS A 71 -1.80 -13.94 -20.77
C HIS A 71 -1.33 -15.38 -21.02
N ARG A 72 -1.39 -15.80 -22.28
CA ARG A 72 -0.97 -17.13 -22.70
C ARG A 72 0.55 -17.20 -22.62
N ASP A 73 1.11 -18.34 -22.21
CA ASP A 73 2.56 -18.50 -22.01
C ASP A 73 3.38 -18.17 -23.27
N GLU A 74 2.79 -18.36 -24.46
CA GLU A 74 3.38 -17.95 -25.75
C GLU A 74 3.62 -16.44 -25.90
N LEU A 75 2.95 -15.61 -25.07
CA LEU A 75 3.09 -14.15 -25.06
C LEU A 75 4.13 -13.64 -24.05
N THR A 76 4.69 -14.51 -23.21
CA THR A 76 5.69 -14.13 -22.19
C THR A 76 6.88 -13.37 -22.80
N PRO A 77 7.48 -13.78 -23.93
CA PRO A 77 8.58 -13.03 -24.54
C PRO A 77 8.18 -11.61 -24.96
N PHE A 78 6.95 -11.44 -25.47
CA PHE A 78 6.42 -10.13 -25.83
C PHE A 78 6.17 -9.27 -24.59
N TYR A 79 5.66 -9.87 -23.51
CA TYR A 79 5.41 -9.19 -22.25
C TYR A 79 6.71 -8.71 -21.60
N GLU A 80 7.74 -9.54 -21.57
CA GLU A 80 9.06 -9.18 -21.04
C GLU A 80 9.69 -8.03 -21.83
N LEU A 81 9.63 -8.10 -23.17
CA LEU A 81 10.09 -7.02 -24.05
C LEU A 81 9.31 -5.72 -23.81
N TYR A 82 7.97 -5.81 -23.79
CA TYR A 82 7.09 -4.68 -23.51
C TYR A 82 7.43 -4.04 -22.15
N ARG A 83 7.51 -4.84 -21.09
CA ARG A 83 7.83 -4.35 -19.73
C ARG A 83 9.20 -3.70 -19.67
N LYS A 84 10.22 -4.30 -20.28
CA LYS A 84 11.57 -3.74 -20.31
C LYS A 84 11.57 -2.36 -20.95
N ILE A 85 11.06 -2.24 -22.17
CA ILE A 85 11.12 -0.98 -22.93
C ILE A 85 10.19 0.07 -22.32
N THR A 86 8.97 -0.29 -21.89
CA THR A 86 8.07 0.67 -21.23
C THR A 86 8.61 1.20 -19.91
N THR A 87 9.34 0.39 -19.13
CA THR A 87 10.01 0.88 -17.92
C THR A 87 11.01 1.99 -18.26
N LEU A 88 11.85 1.80 -19.29
CA LEU A 88 12.81 2.79 -19.76
C LEU A 88 12.13 4.07 -20.27
N ILE A 89 11.06 3.92 -21.05
CA ILE A 89 10.25 5.06 -21.53
C ILE A 89 9.68 5.84 -20.34
N ASP A 90 9.12 5.13 -19.35
CA ASP A 90 8.52 5.75 -18.18
C ASP A 90 9.55 6.50 -17.35
N ASP A 91 10.74 5.92 -17.14
CA ASP A 91 11.84 6.54 -16.40
C ASP A 91 12.29 7.83 -17.11
N LEU A 92 12.50 7.77 -18.42
CA LEU A 92 12.82 8.96 -19.22
C LEU A 92 11.72 10.02 -19.13
N LEU A 93 10.44 9.65 -19.21
CA LEU A 93 9.34 10.63 -19.10
C LEU A 93 9.27 11.26 -17.71
N LEU A 94 9.55 10.51 -16.63
CA LEU A 94 9.57 11.03 -15.26
C LEU A 94 10.64 12.08 -15.01
N GLU A 95 11.76 12.02 -15.73
CA GLU A 95 12.83 13.03 -15.68
C GLU A 95 12.48 14.32 -16.44
N ARG A 96 11.41 14.31 -17.25
CA ARG A 96 11.03 15.45 -18.10
C ARG A 96 9.85 16.23 -17.50
N ASN A 97 9.91 17.55 -17.66
CA ASN A 97 8.82 18.44 -17.27
C ASN A 97 7.50 18.04 -17.96
N GLY A 98 6.45 17.87 -17.16
CA GLY A 98 5.13 17.52 -17.65
C GLY A 98 5.02 16.10 -18.22
N PHE A 99 5.98 15.22 -17.92
CA PHE A 99 6.03 13.83 -18.37
C PHE A 99 5.90 13.71 -19.89
N THR A 100 6.67 14.51 -20.62
CA THR A 100 6.58 14.64 -22.08
C THR A 100 7.98 14.63 -22.69
N ALA A 101 8.18 13.86 -23.75
CA ALA A 101 9.41 13.85 -24.54
C ALA A 101 9.11 13.73 -26.04
N LEU A 102 10.04 14.21 -26.86
CA LEU A 102 10.02 13.97 -28.31
C LEU A 102 10.21 12.47 -28.55
N ILE A 103 9.43 11.88 -29.46
CA ILE A 103 9.54 10.46 -29.78
C ILE A 103 10.95 10.12 -30.30
N GLY A 104 11.53 10.99 -31.12
CA GLY A 104 12.90 10.83 -31.60
C GLY A 104 13.95 10.80 -30.47
N ASP A 105 13.77 11.59 -29.41
CA ASP A 105 14.66 11.56 -28.24
C ASP A 105 14.51 10.24 -27.46
N ILE A 106 13.28 9.73 -27.36
CA ILE A 106 13.00 8.45 -26.72
C ILE A 106 13.64 7.30 -27.52
N GLU A 107 13.47 7.29 -28.85
CA GLU A 107 14.11 6.31 -29.73
C GLU A 107 15.63 6.34 -29.62
N ALA A 108 16.23 7.54 -29.65
CA ALA A 108 17.66 7.72 -29.50
C ALA A 108 18.16 7.19 -28.15
N HIS A 109 17.44 7.48 -27.05
CA HIS A 109 17.77 6.97 -25.73
C HIS A 109 17.69 5.43 -25.66
N LEU A 110 16.60 4.83 -26.17
CA LEU A 110 16.43 3.37 -26.18
C LEU A 110 17.50 2.66 -27.00
N THR A 111 17.84 3.19 -28.17
CA THR A 111 18.80 2.55 -29.09
C THR A 111 20.25 2.80 -28.70
N SER A 112 20.61 4.05 -28.41
CA SER A 112 22.01 4.45 -28.20
C SER A 112 22.48 4.22 -26.76
N ASN A 113 21.60 4.43 -25.76
CA ASN A 113 21.99 4.30 -24.35
C ASN A 113 21.69 2.89 -23.81
N GLU A 114 20.52 2.34 -24.15
CA GLU A 114 20.01 1.09 -23.57
C GLU A 114 20.20 -0.14 -24.48
N GLY A 115 20.72 0.07 -25.70
CA GLY A 115 21.05 -1.00 -26.65
C GLY A 115 19.83 -1.79 -27.16
N ILE A 116 18.66 -1.17 -27.19
CA ILE A 116 17.42 -1.77 -27.71
C ILE A 116 17.43 -1.72 -29.24
N ASP A 117 16.96 -2.79 -29.89
CA ASP A 117 16.80 -2.81 -31.34
C ASP A 117 15.82 -1.73 -31.81
N ALA A 118 16.14 -1.03 -32.91
CA ALA A 118 15.34 0.10 -33.39
C ALA A 118 13.92 -0.31 -33.81
N ALA A 119 13.73 -1.52 -34.36
CA ALA A 119 12.42 -2.01 -34.73
C ALA A 119 11.59 -2.34 -33.48
N ASP A 120 12.20 -2.93 -32.45
CA ASP A 120 11.54 -3.18 -31.16
C ASP A 120 11.17 -1.87 -30.46
N ALA A 121 12.08 -0.88 -30.43
CA ALA A 121 11.80 0.44 -29.87
C ALA A 121 10.60 1.12 -30.55
N THR A 122 10.61 1.16 -31.89
CA THR A 122 9.50 1.70 -32.71
C THR A 122 8.19 0.96 -32.42
N LEU A 123 8.24 -0.37 -32.35
CA LEU A 123 7.07 -1.21 -32.13
C LEU A 123 6.44 -0.95 -30.75
N ILE A 124 7.24 -0.88 -29.69
CA ILE A 124 6.74 -0.57 -28.34
C ILE A 124 6.28 0.87 -28.23
N LEU A 125 6.93 1.84 -28.88
CA LEU A 125 6.46 3.23 -28.92
C LEU A 125 5.09 3.37 -29.59
N LYS A 126 4.84 2.61 -30.68
CA LYS A 126 3.49 2.49 -31.25
C LYS A 126 2.50 1.86 -30.27
N ALA A 127 2.92 0.83 -29.53
CA ALA A 127 2.09 0.22 -28.50
C ALA A 127 1.74 1.20 -27.37
N CYS A 128 2.70 2.04 -26.94
CA CYS A 128 2.45 3.13 -26.00
C CYS A 128 1.49 4.17 -26.58
N ALA A 129 1.75 4.67 -27.79
CA ALA A 129 0.91 5.67 -28.46
C ALA A 129 -0.55 5.20 -28.63
N GLY A 130 -0.75 3.92 -28.97
CA GLY A 130 -2.07 3.32 -29.10
C GLY A 130 -2.75 2.99 -27.76
N ASN A 131 -2.01 2.99 -26.65
CA ASN A 131 -2.54 2.76 -25.32
C ASN A 131 -2.88 4.07 -24.60
N SER A 132 -4.04 4.64 -25.00
CA SER A 132 -4.52 5.92 -24.48
C SER A 132 -4.84 5.94 -22.98
N LEU A 133 -4.85 4.77 -22.32
CA LEU A 133 -5.05 4.67 -20.87
C LEU A 133 -3.83 5.20 -20.10
N PHE A 134 -2.62 4.93 -20.60
CA PHE A 134 -1.37 5.28 -19.92
C PHE A 134 -0.58 6.39 -20.61
N TYR A 135 -0.69 6.50 -21.93
CA TYR A 135 0.04 7.49 -22.72
C TYR A 135 -0.89 8.31 -23.61
N LYS A 136 -0.36 9.39 -24.16
CA LYS A 136 -1.02 10.25 -25.13
C LYS A 136 0.02 10.67 -26.17
N TYR A 137 -0.27 10.40 -27.43
CA TYR A 137 0.47 10.92 -28.56
C TYR A 137 0.05 12.37 -28.83
N LYS A 138 1.02 13.22 -29.22
CA LYS A 138 0.76 14.59 -29.67
C LYS A 138 1.67 14.93 -30.85
N ARG A 139 1.08 15.51 -31.90
CA ARG A 139 1.81 16.09 -33.01
C ARG A 139 1.79 17.61 -32.92
N LEU A 140 2.97 18.22 -32.90
CA LEU A 140 3.17 19.68 -32.94
C LEU A 140 4.07 20.03 -34.14
N GLU A 141 4.15 21.32 -34.49
CA GLU A 141 5.07 21.78 -35.54
C GLU A 141 6.53 21.42 -35.23
N SER A 142 6.90 21.39 -33.95
CA SER A 142 8.24 21.04 -33.47
C SER A 142 8.56 19.54 -33.47
N GLY A 143 7.57 18.68 -33.75
CA GLY A 143 7.76 17.22 -33.81
C GLY A 143 6.65 16.41 -33.17
N GLU A 144 6.89 15.11 -33.06
CA GLU A 144 5.99 14.13 -32.45
C GLU A 144 6.41 13.86 -31.00
N TYR A 145 5.44 13.85 -30.09
CA TYR A 145 5.66 13.71 -28.67
C TYR A 145 4.86 12.55 -28.08
N LEU A 146 5.46 11.90 -27.10
CA LEU A 146 4.79 10.98 -26.19
C LEU A 146 4.70 11.63 -24.82
N THR A 147 3.53 11.55 -24.19
CA THR A 147 3.33 11.99 -22.81
C THR A 147 2.47 11.01 -22.03
N PHE A 148 2.55 10.99 -20.71
CA PHE A 148 1.57 10.28 -19.89
C PHE A 148 0.14 10.78 -20.14
N SER A 149 -0.84 9.88 -20.06
CA SER A 149 -2.26 10.24 -20.07
C SER A 149 -2.61 11.13 -18.88
N ASP A 150 -3.70 11.90 -18.95
CA ASP A 150 -4.10 12.80 -17.85
C ASP A 150 -4.35 12.03 -16.54
N LEU A 151 -4.90 10.82 -16.65
CA LEU A 151 -5.07 9.90 -15.51
C LEU A 151 -3.72 9.53 -14.91
N ARG A 152 -2.77 9.09 -15.74
CA ARG A 152 -1.44 8.68 -15.28
C ARG A 152 -0.64 9.84 -14.69
N LYS A 153 -0.72 11.04 -15.28
CA LYS A 153 -0.12 12.26 -14.72
C LYS A 153 -0.64 12.56 -13.32
N LYS A 154 -1.95 12.41 -13.11
CA LYS A 154 -2.58 12.63 -11.81
C LYS A 154 -2.08 11.62 -10.76
N VAL A 155 -1.88 10.37 -11.17
CA VAL A 155 -1.29 9.31 -10.33
C VAL A 155 0.16 9.65 -9.98
N GLU A 156 1.02 9.90 -10.97
CA GLU A 156 2.45 10.17 -10.72
C GLU A 156 2.67 11.47 -9.91
N ASN A 157 1.92 12.54 -10.19
CA ASN A 157 2.00 13.76 -9.39
C ASN A 157 1.60 13.52 -7.93
N ASN A 158 0.61 12.67 -7.68
CA ASN A 158 0.22 12.32 -6.32
C ASN A 158 1.31 11.50 -5.62
N ILE A 159 1.95 10.55 -6.30
CA ILE A 159 3.12 9.83 -5.77
C ILE A 159 4.24 10.81 -5.41
N ILE A 160 4.62 11.67 -6.35
CA ILE A 160 5.70 12.67 -6.16
C ILE A 160 5.37 13.58 -4.97
N TYR A 161 4.13 14.08 -4.88
CA TYR A 161 3.70 14.90 -3.76
C TYR A 161 3.84 14.16 -2.43
N ASN A 162 3.33 12.93 -2.32
CA ASN A 162 3.40 12.16 -1.08
C ASN A 162 4.85 11.82 -0.69
N CYS A 163 5.70 11.45 -1.64
CA CYS A 163 7.13 11.22 -1.39
C CYS A 163 7.84 12.50 -0.95
N SER A 164 7.46 13.66 -1.48
CA SER A 164 8.08 14.95 -1.12
C SER A 164 7.85 15.36 0.34
N LEU A 165 6.79 14.84 0.98
CA LEU A 165 6.58 15.03 2.43
C LEU A 165 7.72 14.42 3.25
N ALA A 166 8.24 13.28 2.79
CA ALA A 166 9.35 12.61 3.43
C ALA A 166 10.67 13.36 3.17
N ASP A 167 10.85 13.90 1.96
CA ASP A 167 12.00 14.76 1.66
C ASP A 167 12.03 16.00 2.57
N GLU A 168 10.88 16.60 2.87
CA GLU A 168 10.77 17.72 3.82
C GLU A 168 11.29 17.32 5.21
N LEU A 169 10.85 16.17 5.74
CA LEU A 169 11.29 15.63 7.03
C LEU A 169 12.80 15.39 7.04
N LYS A 170 13.31 14.74 5.98
CA LYS A 170 14.73 14.41 5.82
C LYS A 170 15.61 15.65 5.80
N ILE A 171 15.26 16.64 4.98
CA ILE A 171 16.02 17.89 4.87
C ILE A 171 16.05 18.62 6.21
N LYS A 172 14.92 18.73 6.90
CA LYS A 172 14.86 19.42 8.21
C LYS A 172 15.65 18.66 9.27
N SER A 173 15.52 17.33 9.33
CA SER A 173 16.26 16.48 10.26
C SER A 173 17.78 16.54 10.02
N ASN A 174 18.23 16.57 8.77
CA ASN A 174 19.66 16.68 8.47
C ASN A 174 20.23 18.04 8.86
N LYS A 175 19.45 19.13 8.72
CA LYS A 175 19.90 20.48 9.11
C LYS A 175 20.22 20.59 10.60
N ILE A 176 19.45 19.95 11.49
CA ILE A 176 19.74 20.03 12.93
C ILE A 176 21.06 19.34 13.30
N ASN A 177 21.41 18.24 12.62
CA ASN A 177 22.65 17.51 12.87
C ASN A 177 23.90 18.35 12.56
N LEU A 178 23.79 19.35 11.67
CA LEU A 178 24.90 20.25 11.34
C LEU A 178 25.17 21.28 12.45
N LEU A 179 24.22 21.51 13.35
CA LEU A 179 24.26 22.57 14.35
C LEU A 179 24.31 22.05 15.79
N VAL A 180 23.79 20.84 16.04
CA VAL A 180 23.62 20.28 17.38
C VAL A 180 24.13 18.85 17.41
N SER A 181 25.07 18.57 18.33
CA SER A 181 25.62 17.23 18.57
C SER A 181 25.03 16.53 19.81
N HIS A 182 23.95 17.07 20.38
CA HIS A 182 23.25 16.50 21.53
C HIS A 182 22.10 15.57 21.08
N ASN A 183 22.30 14.26 21.23
CA ASN A 183 21.40 13.22 20.71
C ASN A 183 19.94 13.39 21.15
N GLN A 184 19.70 13.72 22.41
CA GLN A 184 18.34 13.91 22.92
C GLN A 184 17.64 15.13 22.29
N THR A 185 18.38 16.21 22.04
CA THR A 185 17.82 17.40 21.39
C THR A 185 17.44 17.10 19.94
N VAL A 186 18.29 16.33 19.25
CA VAL A 186 18.02 15.86 17.88
C VAL A 186 16.79 14.92 17.85
N GLY A 187 16.68 14.01 18.81
CA GLY A 187 15.52 13.13 18.99
C GLY A 187 14.22 13.91 19.18
N ASN A 188 14.17 14.80 20.18
CA ASN A 188 13.00 15.64 20.45
C ASN A 188 12.59 16.50 19.24
N TYR A 189 13.57 16.98 18.46
CA TYR A 189 13.29 17.73 17.23
C TYR A 189 12.67 16.85 16.14
N ARG A 190 13.16 15.61 15.98
CA ARG A 190 12.61 14.62 15.04
C ARG A 190 11.18 14.23 15.37
N GLU A 191 10.88 14.05 16.66
CA GLU A 191 9.51 13.87 17.16
C GLU A 191 8.62 15.08 16.81
N LEU A 192 9.10 16.29 17.08
CA LEU A 192 8.39 17.53 16.72
C LEU A 192 8.13 17.61 15.21
N LEU A 193 9.10 17.28 14.37
CA LEU A 193 8.97 17.31 12.91
C LEU A 193 7.86 16.37 12.42
N LEU A 194 7.87 15.12 12.87
CA LEU A 194 6.85 14.14 12.47
C LEU A 194 5.46 14.57 12.97
N ARG A 195 5.36 15.03 14.21
CA ARG A 195 4.11 15.56 14.76
C ARG A 195 3.58 16.76 13.97
N ASP A 196 4.45 17.70 13.59
CA ASP A 196 4.04 18.88 12.83
C ASP A 196 3.64 18.52 11.39
N LEU A 197 4.28 17.52 10.78
CA LEU A 197 3.82 16.96 9.51
C LEU A 197 2.41 16.38 9.66
N LEU A 198 2.22 15.49 10.64
CA LEU A 198 0.92 14.84 10.87
C LEU A 198 -0.18 15.88 11.14
N LYS A 199 0.07 16.90 11.98
CA LYS A 199 -0.90 17.98 12.26
C LYS A 199 -1.40 18.70 11.00
N LYS A 200 -0.57 18.83 9.95
CA LYS A 200 -0.96 19.48 8.69
C LYS A 200 -1.86 18.59 7.82
N HIS A 201 -1.76 17.28 7.96
CA HIS A 201 -2.40 16.32 7.07
C HIS A 201 -3.54 15.53 7.72
N LEU A 202 -3.63 15.52 9.06
CA LEU A 202 -4.74 14.89 9.76
C LEU A 202 -5.99 15.78 9.76
N PRO A 203 -7.20 15.17 9.67
CA PRO A 203 -8.44 15.87 9.93
C PRO A 203 -8.45 16.55 11.30
N LEU A 204 -9.06 17.74 11.40
CA LEU A 204 -9.15 18.52 12.65
C LEU A 204 -9.89 17.81 13.80
N LYS A 205 -10.62 16.73 13.50
CA LYS A 205 -11.20 15.81 14.50
C LYS A 205 -10.12 15.22 15.41
N PHE A 206 -8.90 15.04 14.90
CA PHE A 206 -7.81 14.42 15.63
C PHE A 206 -6.83 15.46 16.13
N SER A 207 -6.45 15.34 17.40
CA SER A 207 -5.33 16.06 17.98
C SER A 207 -4.13 15.14 18.13
N ILE A 208 -2.94 15.76 18.17
CA ILE A 208 -1.67 15.05 18.33
C ILE A 208 -0.92 15.60 19.53
N ALA A 209 -0.54 14.72 20.46
CA ALA A 209 0.18 15.07 21.67
C ALA A 209 1.37 14.14 21.92
N THR A 210 2.35 14.63 22.68
CA THR A 210 3.30 13.79 23.42
C THR A 210 2.79 13.71 24.86
N GLY A 211 2.84 12.54 25.48
CA GLY A 211 2.31 12.40 26.84
C GLY A 211 2.01 10.96 27.20
N PHE A 212 0.97 10.76 28.01
CA PHE A 212 0.61 9.45 28.55
C PHE A 212 -0.80 9.06 28.12
N ILE A 213 -1.05 7.75 28.06
CA ILE A 213 -2.40 7.20 28.05
C ILE A 213 -2.78 6.93 29.50
N GLN A 214 -4.01 7.23 29.91
CA GLN A 214 -4.49 6.98 31.26
C GLN A 214 -4.26 5.52 31.68
N GLY A 215 -3.58 5.32 32.81
CA GLY A 215 -3.22 3.99 33.33
C GLY A 215 -1.94 3.39 32.73
N PHE A 216 -1.34 4.02 31.71
CA PHE A 216 -0.05 3.60 31.15
C PHE A 216 1.09 4.39 31.81
N SER A 217 2.17 3.70 32.16
CA SER A 217 3.28 4.28 32.94
C SER A 217 4.34 4.97 32.09
N ARG A 218 4.41 4.69 30.79
CA ARG A 218 5.47 5.22 29.92
C ARG A 218 4.95 6.40 29.12
N GLN A 219 5.82 7.39 28.95
CA GLN A 219 5.56 8.50 28.03
C GLN A 219 5.65 7.99 26.59
N LEU A 220 4.78 8.52 25.74
CA LEU A 220 4.69 8.19 24.33
C LEU A 220 5.04 9.42 23.49
N ASP A 221 5.85 9.23 22.47
CA ASP A 221 6.34 10.30 21.61
C ASP A 221 5.19 10.98 20.87
N ILE A 222 4.31 10.20 20.25
CA ILE A 222 3.17 10.70 19.47
C ILE A 222 1.93 9.86 19.77
N ILE A 223 0.90 10.52 20.29
CA ILE A 223 -0.45 9.98 20.48
C ILE A 223 -1.40 10.75 19.56
N ILE A 224 -2.08 10.05 18.66
CA ILE A 224 -3.18 10.60 17.86
C ILE A 224 -4.48 10.14 18.52
N TYR A 225 -5.34 11.10 18.85
CA TYR A 225 -6.59 10.84 19.54
C TYR A 225 -7.73 11.70 19.01
N ASP A 226 -8.95 11.19 19.15
CA ASP A 226 -10.19 11.89 18.83
C ASP A 226 -10.48 12.95 19.89
N SER A 227 -10.11 14.19 19.60
CA SER A 227 -10.31 15.34 20.48
C SER A 227 -11.67 16.00 20.31
N GLN A 228 -12.40 15.62 19.26
CA GLN A 228 -13.75 16.13 19.01
C GLN A 228 -14.78 15.45 19.91
N ASN A 229 -14.63 14.14 20.14
CA ASN A 229 -15.60 13.35 20.89
C ASN A 229 -15.19 13.05 22.33
N PHE A 230 -13.89 13.13 22.67
CA PHE A 230 -13.39 12.80 24.00
C PHE A 230 -12.64 13.97 24.65
N PRO A 231 -12.91 14.27 25.93
CA PRO A 231 -12.12 15.25 26.67
C PRO A 231 -10.75 14.68 27.04
N ILE A 232 -9.77 15.57 27.21
CA ILE A 232 -8.44 15.22 27.73
C ILE A 232 -8.56 14.95 29.24
N ALA A 233 -7.94 13.88 29.74
CA ALA A 233 -8.00 13.52 31.15
C ALA A 233 -7.18 14.47 32.04
N PHE A 234 -6.04 14.94 31.54
CA PHE A 234 -5.19 15.92 32.20
C PHE A 234 -4.41 16.74 31.16
N ASN A 235 -4.37 18.06 31.32
CA ASN A 235 -3.70 18.97 30.38
C ASN A 235 -3.08 20.15 31.11
N GLU A 236 -1.79 20.07 31.43
CA GLU A 236 -1.04 21.15 32.07
C GLU A 236 0.29 21.39 31.35
N GLY A 237 0.41 22.53 30.67
CA GLY A 237 1.60 22.88 29.90
C GLY A 237 1.93 21.84 28.82
N ASN A 238 3.05 21.13 29.00
CA ASN A 238 3.49 20.06 28.09
C ASN A 238 3.10 18.65 28.56
N LEU A 239 2.44 18.53 29.72
CA LEU A 239 2.02 17.24 30.27
C LEU A 239 0.55 16.98 29.90
N VAL A 240 0.35 15.99 29.05
CA VAL A 240 -0.98 15.57 28.57
C VAL A 240 -1.22 14.11 28.93
N VAL A 241 -2.41 13.82 29.46
CA VAL A 241 -2.89 12.44 29.68
C VAL A 241 -4.18 12.24 28.90
N ILE A 242 -4.19 11.24 28.03
CA ILE A 242 -5.27 10.94 27.10
C ILE A 242 -6.10 9.76 27.61
N GLN A 243 -7.44 9.88 27.51
CA GLN A 243 -8.34 8.76 27.78
C GLN A 243 -8.12 7.65 26.77
N GLN A 244 -8.12 6.41 27.23
CA GLN A 244 -7.79 5.27 26.39
C GLN A 244 -8.72 5.13 25.18
N GLU A 245 -10.01 5.38 25.37
CA GLU A 245 -11.06 5.29 24.35
C GLU A 245 -10.90 6.32 23.23
N ALA A 246 -10.21 7.43 23.52
CA ALA A 246 -9.93 8.48 22.56
C ALA A 246 -8.78 8.12 21.60
N VAL A 247 -7.89 7.21 22.00
CA VAL A 247 -6.67 6.88 21.24
C VAL A 247 -7.00 6.20 19.92
N ARG A 248 -6.32 6.62 18.85
CA ARG A 248 -6.42 6.03 17.50
C ARG A 248 -5.09 5.56 16.95
N ALA A 249 -4.01 6.22 17.36
CA ALA A 249 -2.67 5.78 17.03
C ALA A 249 -1.66 6.12 18.13
N VAL A 250 -0.64 5.28 18.25
CA VAL A 250 0.57 5.52 19.02
C VAL A 250 1.76 5.34 18.07
N ILE A 251 2.63 6.34 18.01
CA ILE A 251 3.83 6.30 17.18
C ILE A 251 5.05 6.57 18.07
N GLU A 252 6.02 5.68 17.99
CA GLU A 252 7.34 5.82 18.61
C GLU A 252 8.33 6.32 17.56
N VAL A 253 9.18 7.28 17.92
CA VAL A 253 10.14 7.90 17.01
C VAL A 253 11.57 7.54 17.42
N LYS A 254 12.36 7.05 16.46
CA LYS A 254 13.78 6.74 16.69
C LYS A 254 14.70 7.48 15.74
N THR A 255 15.86 7.86 16.26
CA THR A 255 16.91 8.45 15.43
C THR A 255 17.51 7.42 14.50
N THR A 256 17.86 6.26 15.04
CA THR A 256 18.40 5.11 14.31
C THR A 256 17.66 3.87 14.80
N LEU A 257 17.20 3.05 13.86
CA LEU A 257 16.63 1.75 14.13
C LEU A 257 17.73 0.68 14.17
N ASP A 258 17.78 -0.05 15.28
CA ASP A 258 18.64 -1.21 15.51
C ASP A 258 17.84 -2.32 16.22
N SER A 259 18.48 -3.44 16.55
CA SER A 259 17.78 -4.55 17.20
C SER A 259 17.28 -4.23 18.61
N THR A 260 17.98 -3.36 19.34
CA THR A 260 17.61 -2.99 20.71
C THR A 260 16.41 -2.05 20.69
N THR A 261 16.48 -0.96 19.92
CA THR A 261 15.41 0.02 19.78
C THR A 261 14.13 -0.58 19.18
N LEU A 262 14.26 -1.51 18.23
CA LEU A 262 13.13 -2.27 17.71
C LEU A 262 12.46 -3.10 18.83
N PHE A 263 13.26 -3.87 19.58
CA PHE A 263 12.74 -4.72 20.65
C PHE A 263 12.06 -3.91 21.76
N GLU A 264 12.70 -2.83 22.23
CA GLU A 264 12.15 -1.95 23.27
C GLU A 264 10.81 -1.31 22.85
N THR A 265 10.70 -0.93 21.57
CA THR A 265 9.47 -0.37 21.02
C THR A 265 8.38 -1.45 20.91
N LEU A 266 8.72 -2.65 20.46
CA LEU A 266 7.78 -3.77 20.39
C LEU A 266 7.29 -4.16 21.78
N GLU A 267 8.15 -4.19 22.81
CA GLU A 267 7.73 -4.41 24.19
C GLU A 267 6.75 -3.34 24.65
N MET A 268 7.04 -2.06 24.39
CA MET A 268 6.13 -0.97 24.72
C MET A 268 4.77 -1.16 24.05
N PHE A 269 4.71 -1.42 22.75
CA PHE A 269 3.44 -1.60 22.04
C PHE A 269 2.67 -2.82 22.52
N HIS A 270 3.37 -3.91 22.84
CA HIS A 270 2.76 -5.10 23.42
C HIS A 270 2.16 -4.81 24.79
N GLU A 271 2.85 -4.08 25.67
CA GLU A 271 2.31 -3.67 26.98
C GLU A 271 1.01 -2.87 26.84
N ILE A 272 0.98 -1.91 25.91
CA ILE A 272 -0.23 -1.11 25.68
C ILE A 272 -1.31 -1.97 25.01
N SER A 273 -0.98 -3.03 24.26
CA SER A 273 -1.97 -3.90 23.62
C SER A 273 -2.47 -5.06 24.49
N LEU A 274 -1.98 -5.21 25.72
CA LEU A 274 -2.43 -6.28 26.60
C LEU A 274 -3.92 -6.15 26.99
N PRO A 275 -4.66 -7.28 27.05
CA PRO A 275 -6.02 -7.33 27.57
C PRO A 275 -6.09 -6.79 29.00
N GLY A 276 -7.08 -5.94 29.28
CA GLY A 276 -7.28 -5.32 30.59
C GLY A 276 -6.61 -3.94 30.74
N PHE A 277 -5.63 -3.63 29.90
CA PHE A 277 -5.30 -2.24 29.61
C PHE A 277 -6.27 -1.72 28.55
N ARG A 278 -6.12 -2.14 27.28
CA ARG A 278 -6.91 -1.64 26.14
C ARG A 278 -8.35 -2.15 26.04
N SER A 279 -9.25 -1.27 25.59
CA SER A 279 -10.52 -1.66 24.95
C SER A 279 -10.18 -2.32 23.62
N THR A 280 -10.35 -3.64 23.55
CA THR A 280 -10.01 -4.44 22.37
C THR A 280 -11.00 -4.30 21.22
N LYS A 281 -12.02 -3.44 21.37
CA LYS A 281 -13.10 -3.27 20.39
C LYS A 281 -12.73 -2.40 19.21
N LEU A 282 -11.72 -1.54 19.30
CA LEU A 282 -11.25 -0.72 18.18
C LEU A 282 -9.78 -0.97 17.90
N PRO A 283 -9.38 -1.17 16.64
CA PRO A 283 -7.97 -1.29 16.28
C PRO A 283 -7.29 0.08 16.50
N ILE A 284 -6.08 0.05 17.06
CA ILE A 284 -5.24 1.23 17.25
C ILE A 284 -3.98 1.03 16.44
N PHE A 285 -3.61 2.03 15.65
CA PHE A 285 -2.36 1.97 14.90
C PHE A 285 -1.17 2.06 15.86
N THR A 286 -0.25 1.11 15.75
CA THR A 286 1.04 1.14 16.47
C THR A 286 2.17 1.23 15.45
N GLY A 287 2.85 2.38 15.43
CA GLY A 287 3.85 2.70 14.41
C GLY A 287 5.22 2.98 15.00
N LEU A 288 6.27 2.34 14.49
CA LEU A 288 7.64 2.76 14.76
C LEU A 288 8.17 3.54 13.56
N PHE A 289 8.54 4.81 13.77
CA PHE A 289 9.10 5.66 12.73
C PHE A 289 10.55 6.02 13.05
N ALA A 290 11.48 5.62 12.19
CA ALA A 290 12.90 5.89 12.34
C ALA A 290 13.45 6.73 11.19
N PHE A 291 14.38 7.63 11.50
CA PHE A 291 15.03 8.49 10.52
C PHE A 291 16.22 7.81 9.82
N ASP A 292 16.83 6.83 10.48
CA ASP A 292 17.94 6.04 9.95
C ASP A 292 17.90 4.61 10.53
N THR A 293 18.81 3.75 10.11
CA THR A 293 18.87 2.34 10.52
C THR A 293 20.24 1.73 10.31
N ASP A 294 20.59 0.79 11.19
CA ASP A 294 21.74 -0.10 11.05
C ASP A 294 21.38 -1.39 10.29
N TYR A 295 20.09 -1.62 10.03
CA TYR A 295 19.63 -2.75 9.23
C TYR A 295 19.97 -2.57 7.75
N VAL A 296 20.37 -3.69 7.12
CA VAL A 296 20.71 -3.74 5.67
C VAL A 296 19.56 -4.30 4.82
N GLN A 297 18.61 -5.01 5.43
CA GLN A 297 17.50 -5.66 4.73
C GLN A 297 16.22 -5.65 5.57
N SER A 298 15.07 -5.42 4.91
CA SER A 298 13.73 -5.51 5.49
C SER A 298 13.44 -6.89 6.09
N SER A 299 13.94 -7.96 5.45
CA SER A 299 13.79 -9.35 5.90
C SER A 299 14.37 -9.58 7.31
N THR A 300 15.42 -8.85 7.69
CA THR A 300 16.03 -8.94 9.03
C THR A 300 15.17 -8.24 10.08
N ILE A 301 14.56 -7.10 9.72
CA ILE A 301 13.58 -6.41 10.56
C ILE A 301 12.37 -7.33 10.77
N ALA A 302 11.84 -7.92 9.69
CA ALA A 302 10.71 -8.83 9.74
C ALA A 302 10.99 -10.08 10.60
N LYS A 303 12.20 -10.65 10.49
CA LYS A 303 12.63 -11.75 11.35
C LYS A 303 12.66 -11.36 12.82
N ASN A 304 13.14 -10.16 13.16
CA ASN A 304 13.19 -9.73 14.56
C ASN A 304 11.80 -9.46 15.14
N ILE A 305 10.85 -8.97 14.33
CA ILE A 305 9.44 -8.84 14.73
C ILE A 305 8.82 -10.22 14.94
N ASP A 306 9.07 -11.17 14.05
CA ASP A 306 8.61 -12.57 14.21
C ASP A 306 9.19 -13.23 15.48
N ASP A 307 10.51 -13.11 15.68
CA ASP A 307 11.18 -13.60 16.89
C ASP A 307 10.59 -12.96 18.16
N PHE A 308 10.21 -11.68 18.13
CA PHE A 308 9.60 -11.01 19.28
C PHE A 308 8.29 -11.67 19.74
N TYR A 309 7.42 -12.03 18.80
CA TYR A 309 6.13 -12.65 19.10
C TYR A 309 6.26 -14.15 19.41
N ASN A 310 7.10 -14.86 18.64
CA ASN A 310 7.09 -16.32 18.60
C ASN A 310 8.26 -16.99 19.36
N LYS A 311 9.35 -16.27 19.65
CA LYS A 311 10.48 -16.85 20.39
C LYS A 311 10.17 -16.88 21.90
N PRO A 312 10.32 -18.03 22.57
CA PRO A 312 10.12 -18.10 24.01
C PRO A 312 11.12 -17.23 24.77
N TYR A 313 10.63 -16.54 25.81
CA TYR A 313 11.42 -15.80 26.79
C TYR A 313 11.01 -16.23 28.19
N TYR A 314 11.92 -16.08 29.15
CA TYR A 314 11.61 -16.37 30.55
C TYR A 314 10.77 -15.22 31.13
N ASN A 315 9.55 -15.53 31.57
CA ASN A 315 8.68 -14.56 32.21
C ASN A 315 8.79 -14.68 33.73
N ASP A 316 9.31 -13.63 34.37
CA ASP A 316 9.56 -13.63 35.81
C ASP A 316 8.30 -13.77 36.67
N LYS A 317 7.15 -13.31 36.17
CA LYS A 317 5.86 -13.41 36.87
C LYS A 317 5.28 -14.82 36.79
N LEU A 318 5.44 -15.47 35.64
CA LEU A 318 4.96 -16.84 35.41
C LEU A 318 5.96 -17.92 35.85
N LYS A 319 7.21 -17.54 36.13
CA LYS A 319 8.33 -18.44 36.43
C LYS A 319 8.52 -19.55 35.38
N ALA A 320 8.19 -19.25 34.13
CA ALA A 320 8.21 -20.19 33.02
C ALA A 320 8.61 -19.48 31.72
N ASN A 321 9.09 -20.27 30.76
CA ASN A 321 9.25 -19.80 29.38
C ASN A 321 7.88 -19.65 28.74
N THR A 322 7.63 -18.50 28.13
CA THR A 322 6.39 -18.18 27.43
C THR A 322 6.72 -17.39 26.16
N THR A 323 5.75 -17.27 25.27
CA THR A 323 5.81 -16.41 24.09
C THR A 323 4.95 -15.17 24.34
N ARG A 324 5.17 -14.10 23.58
CA ARG A 324 4.29 -12.92 23.67
C ARG A 324 2.96 -13.16 22.98
N ASP A 325 2.99 -13.98 21.92
CA ASP A 325 1.86 -14.38 21.09
C ASP A 325 1.05 -13.22 20.50
N ILE A 326 0.45 -13.45 19.33
CA ILE A 326 -0.59 -12.58 18.82
C ILE A 326 -1.92 -13.07 19.39
N LEU A 327 -2.45 -12.34 20.36
CA LEU A 327 -3.55 -12.79 21.21
C LEU A 327 -4.93 -12.59 20.57
N TYR A 328 -5.10 -11.53 19.78
CA TYR A 328 -6.35 -11.19 19.10
C TYR A 328 -6.06 -10.50 17.76
N LEU A 329 -7.10 -10.26 16.95
CA LEU A 329 -6.95 -9.56 15.67
C LEU A 329 -6.43 -8.13 15.87
N THR A 330 -5.44 -7.68 15.08
CA THR A 330 -4.81 -6.35 15.16
C THR A 330 -4.06 -6.08 16.48
N HIS A 331 -3.57 -7.15 17.14
CA HIS A 331 -2.79 -7.04 18.38
C HIS A 331 -1.30 -6.74 18.12
N GLU A 332 -0.82 -7.17 16.96
CA GLU A 332 0.53 -6.97 16.47
C GLU A 332 0.84 -5.51 16.13
N ILE A 333 2.13 -5.21 15.98
CA ILE A 333 2.59 -3.91 15.48
C ILE A 333 1.96 -3.64 14.11
N SER A 334 1.46 -2.42 13.89
CA SER A 334 0.82 -2.06 12.63
C SER A 334 1.86 -1.75 11.55
N SER A 335 2.89 -0.95 11.86
CA SER A 335 3.92 -0.61 10.88
C SER A 335 5.28 -0.23 11.48
N VAL A 336 6.36 -0.56 10.78
CA VAL A 336 7.72 -0.11 11.05
C VAL A 336 8.26 0.58 9.80
N CYS A 337 8.61 1.86 9.92
CA CYS A 337 9.14 2.66 8.83
C CYS A 337 10.49 3.23 9.18
N VAL A 338 11.48 3.00 8.32
CA VAL A 338 12.73 3.73 8.23
C VAL A 338 12.66 4.59 6.97
N MET A 339 12.62 5.91 7.18
CA MET A 339 12.47 6.91 6.12
C MET A 339 13.45 6.68 4.97
N GLY A 340 12.92 6.54 3.75
CA GLY A 340 13.69 6.34 2.52
C GLY A 340 14.43 5.01 2.39
N LYS A 341 14.19 4.05 3.29
CA LYS A 341 14.90 2.75 3.30
C LYS A 341 13.94 1.57 3.34
N TYR A 342 13.16 1.43 4.41
CA TYR A 342 12.28 0.27 4.62
C TYR A 342 10.95 0.71 5.20
N CYS A 343 9.84 0.20 4.69
CA CYS A 343 8.57 0.24 5.41
C CYS A 343 7.98 -1.15 5.39
N LEU A 344 7.66 -1.64 6.58
CA LEU A 344 6.95 -2.88 6.80
C LEU A 344 5.59 -2.58 7.43
N TRP A 345 4.56 -3.31 7.05
CA TRP A 345 3.24 -3.23 7.69
C TRP A 345 2.63 -4.62 7.83
N THR A 346 1.73 -4.74 8.78
CA THR A 346 0.96 -5.96 9.00
C THR A 346 -0.37 -5.89 8.28
N GLN A 347 -0.74 -7.00 7.66
CA GLN A 347 -2.05 -7.19 7.05
C GLN A 347 -2.43 -8.66 7.18
N TYR A 348 -3.71 -8.94 7.39
CA TYR A 348 -4.17 -10.33 7.40
C TYR A 348 -4.52 -10.80 6.00
N ASP A 349 -4.05 -12.01 5.67
CA ASP A 349 -4.41 -12.71 4.44
C ASP A 349 -4.48 -14.23 4.68
N ARG A 350 -5.08 -14.95 3.73
CA ARG A 350 -5.13 -16.42 3.72
C ARG A 350 -4.15 -16.94 2.69
N LEU A 351 -3.07 -17.55 3.17
CA LEU A 351 -2.07 -18.18 2.31
C LEU A 351 -2.51 -19.61 1.98
N GLY A 352 -2.65 -19.95 0.70
CA GLY A 352 -3.11 -21.27 0.26
C GLY A 352 -3.61 -21.28 -1.18
N GLN A 353 -4.08 -22.43 -1.67
CA GLN A 353 -4.73 -22.51 -2.99
C GLN A 353 -6.17 -22.00 -2.93
N GLU A 354 -6.68 -21.42 -4.02
CA GLU A 354 -8.04 -20.82 -4.07
C GLU A 354 -9.16 -21.77 -3.59
N GLN A 355 -9.02 -23.08 -3.82
CA GLN A 355 -10.00 -24.10 -3.48
C GLN A 355 -9.91 -24.58 -2.02
N ALA A 356 -8.79 -24.29 -1.33
CA ALA A 356 -8.53 -24.63 0.06
C ALA A 356 -7.66 -23.53 0.70
N PRO A 357 -8.21 -22.32 0.90
CA PRO A 357 -7.45 -21.23 1.50
C PRO A 357 -7.11 -21.60 2.95
N GLY A 358 -5.85 -21.37 3.35
CA GLY A 358 -5.40 -21.60 4.72
C GLY A 358 -6.08 -20.68 5.74
N ASN A 359 -5.63 -20.77 7.01
CA ASN A 359 -6.09 -19.89 8.07
C ASN A 359 -5.81 -18.41 7.73
N LEU A 360 -6.60 -17.52 8.31
CA LEU A 360 -6.32 -16.10 8.26
C LEU A 360 -5.13 -15.79 9.17
N LEU A 361 -4.04 -15.27 8.61
CA LEU A 361 -2.78 -15.05 9.33
C LEU A 361 -2.35 -13.59 9.27
N PRO A 362 -1.76 -13.04 10.35
CA PRO A 362 -1.06 -11.76 10.28
C PRO A 362 0.25 -11.93 9.48
N ILE A 363 0.40 -11.12 8.43
CA ILE A 363 1.53 -11.18 7.51
C ILE A 363 2.23 -9.83 7.47
N LEU A 364 3.55 -9.84 7.58
CA LEU A 364 4.39 -8.69 7.31
C LEU A 364 4.68 -8.59 5.83
N PHE A 365 4.32 -7.43 5.27
CA PHE A 365 4.72 -7.01 3.94
C PHE A 365 5.76 -5.90 4.03
N SER A 366 6.57 -5.75 2.99
CA SER A 366 7.44 -4.60 2.78
C SER A 366 7.19 -3.95 1.43
N VAL A 367 7.53 -2.66 1.32
CA VAL A 367 7.43 -1.90 0.08
C VAL A 367 8.78 -1.30 -0.30
N SER A 368 9.06 -1.32 -1.59
CA SER A 368 10.22 -0.67 -2.20
C SER A 368 9.81 0.00 -3.51
N ASP A 369 10.54 1.04 -3.90
CA ASP A 369 10.40 1.70 -5.20
C ASP A 369 11.70 1.53 -5.96
N SER A 370 11.65 0.96 -7.16
CA SER A 370 12.85 0.71 -7.95
C SER A 370 13.55 2.00 -8.43
N ARG A 371 12.88 3.15 -8.31
CA ARG A 371 13.38 4.48 -8.67
C ARG A 371 13.95 5.27 -7.49
N GLY A 372 13.99 4.67 -6.30
CA GLY A 372 14.60 5.28 -5.12
C GLY A 372 13.79 6.42 -4.49
N ARG A 373 12.52 6.61 -4.85
CA ARG A 373 11.63 7.56 -4.14
C ARG A 373 11.28 6.99 -2.77
N ASP A 374 11.06 7.87 -1.78
CA ASP A 374 10.63 7.47 -0.44
C ASP A 374 9.13 7.10 -0.41
N ILE A 375 8.83 5.97 -1.04
CA ILE A 375 7.50 5.35 -1.00
C ILE A 375 7.20 4.77 0.38
N GLN A 376 8.24 4.51 1.18
CA GLN A 376 8.17 3.90 2.50
C GLN A 376 7.44 4.80 3.49
N THR A 377 7.83 6.07 3.57
CA THR A 377 7.15 7.06 4.42
C THR A 377 5.70 7.27 3.98
N ALA A 378 5.45 7.33 2.67
CA ALA A 378 4.10 7.48 2.13
C ALA A 378 3.21 6.26 2.48
N ALA A 379 3.75 5.04 2.40
CA ALA A 379 3.05 3.82 2.80
C ALA A 379 2.77 3.77 4.32
N PHE A 380 3.71 4.22 5.16
CA PHE A 380 3.49 4.34 6.60
C PHE A 380 2.31 5.28 6.92
N LEU A 381 2.27 6.45 6.29
CA LEU A 381 1.18 7.42 6.45
C LEU A 381 -0.16 6.87 5.93
N SER A 382 -0.13 6.18 4.79
CA SER A 382 -1.32 5.48 4.26
C SER A 382 -1.88 4.51 5.29
N HIS A 383 -1.03 3.64 5.83
CA HIS A 383 -1.47 2.61 6.77
C HIS A 383 -1.95 3.25 8.07
N LEU A 384 -1.33 4.33 8.55
CA LEU A 384 -1.84 5.11 9.68
C LEU A 384 -3.26 5.63 9.41
N PHE A 385 -3.51 6.18 8.22
CA PHE A 385 -4.79 6.79 7.90
C PHE A 385 -5.93 5.77 7.82
N ASP A 386 -5.63 4.50 7.53
CA ASP A 386 -6.59 3.41 7.59
C ASP A 386 -7.18 3.24 9.01
N TYR A 387 -6.46 3.61 10.07
CA TYR A 387 -6.95 3.50 11.47
C TYR A 387 -7.69 4.74 11.97
N LEU A 388 -7.78 5.81 11.16
CA LEU A 388 -8.46 7.05 11.56
C LEU A 388 -9.93 7.00 11.21
N ASP A 389 -10.81 7.07 12.20
CA ASP A 389 -12.25 7.02 11.99
C ASP A 389 -12.81 8.35 11.50
N VAL A 390 -12.89 8.51 10.18
CA VAL A 390 -13.55 9.62 9.51
C VAL A 390 -14.75 9.12 8.70
N ASP A 391 -15.62 10.04 8.30
CA ASP A 391 -16.78 9.72 7.48
C ASP A 391 -16.38 9.06 6.15
N TYR A 392 -17.31 8.25 5.61
CA TYR A 392 -17.13 7.44 4.41
C TYR A 392 -16.42 8.18 3.25
N TYR A 393 -16.90 9.36 2.87
CA TYR A 393 -16.31 10.11 1.75
C TYR A 393 -14.89 10.59 2.03
N ALA A 394 -14.63 11.07 3.26
CA ALA A 394 -13.29 11.49 3.66
C ALA A 394 -12.33 10.29 3.64
N LYS A 395 -12.79 9.14 4.12
CA LYS A 395 -12.02 7.89 4.11
C LYS A 395 -11.67 7.43 2.70
N LYS A 396 -12.67 7.37 1.80
CA LYS A 396 -12.46 6.97 0.40
C LYS A 396 -11.55 7.95 -0.33
N SER A 397 -11.63 9.24 -0.05
CA SER A 397 -10.70 10.23 -0.63
C SER A 397 -9.25 9.94 -0.23
N SER A 398 -8.99 9.75 1.07
CA SER A 398 -7.65 9.41 1.57
C SER A 398 -7.15 8.10 0.95
N ILE A 399 -7.95 7.04 0.99
CA ILE A 399 -7.60 5.74 0.41
C ILE A 399 -7.29 5.86 -1.08
N LEU A 400 -8.07 6.63 -1.85
CA LEU A 400 -7.82 6.81 -3.28
C LEU A 400 -6.51 7.55 -3.56
N ASP A 401 -6.10 8.47 -2.68
CA ASP A 401 -4.81 9.13 -2.82
C ASP A 401 -3.66 8.16 -2.53
N PHE A 402 -3.79 7.25 -1.56
CA PHE A 402 -2.73 6.29 -1.25
C PHE A 402 -2.73 5.01 -2.11
N GLN A 403 -3.88 4.55 -2.62
CA GLN A 403 -3.95 3.45 -3.60
C GLN A 403 -3.12 3.77 -4.84
N ARG A 404 -2.97 5.06 -5.17
CA ARG A 404 -2.13 5.55 -6.26
C ARG A 404 -0.63 5.43 -6.00
N LEU A 405 -0.20 5.11 -4.77
CA LEU A 405 1.19 4.76 -4.47
C LEU A 405 1.63 3.45 -5.12
N SER A 406 0.68 2.59 -5.51
CA SER A 406 0.95 1.42 -6.34
C SER A 406 1.19 1.86 -7.78
N SER A 407 2.46 1.91 -8.17
CA SER A 407 2.90 2.17 -9.55
C SER A 407 3.66 0.97 -10.10
N ALA A 408 4.00 1.00 -11.40
CA ALA A 408 4.82 -0.03 -12.02
C ALA A 408 6.20 -0.21 -11.36
N SER A 409 6.73 0.81 -10.69
CA SER A 409 8.02 0.76 -9.98
C SER A 409 7.89 0.35 -8.51
N THR A 410 6.66 0.27 -7.97
CA THR A 410 6.40 -0.12 -6.59
C THR A 410 6.39 -1.64 -6.48
N LYS A 411 7.26 -2.20 -5.64
CA LYS A 411 7.32 -3.64 -5.36
C LYS A 411 6.92 -3.90 -3.93
N ILE A 412 5.88 -4.71 -3.75
CA ILE A 412 5.43 -5.24 -2.47
C ILE A 412 5.97 -6.66 -2.31
N VAL A 413 6.56 -6.96 -1.16
CA VAL A 413 7.14 -8.28 -0.85
C VAL A 413 6.48 -8.81 0.41
N LEU A 414 6.06 -10.08 0.39
CA LEU A 414 5.69 -10.82 1.60
C LEU A 414 7.00 -11.21 2.31
N GLU A 415 7.25 -10.61 3.47
CA GLU A 415 8.48 -10.85 4.25
C GLU A 415 8.32 -12.04 5.19
N LYS A 416 7.21 -12.09 5.94
CA LYS A 416 7.05 -13.08 7.02
C LYS A 416 5.59 -13.30 7.43
N LYS A 417 5.22 -14.55 7.72
CA LYS A 417 4.02 -14.86 8.52
C LYS A 417 4.38 -14.65 9.98
N LEU A 418 3.61 -13.87 10.72
CA LEU A 418 3.87 -13.60 12.15
C LEU A 418 3.29 -14.66 13.08
N ALA A 419 2.65 -15.69 12.54
CA ALA A 419 2.04 -16.77 13.28
C ALA A 419 2.14 -18.09 12.49
N PRO A 420 2.08 -19.25 13.15
CA PRO A 420 2.10 -20.55 12.48
C PRO A 420 0.84 -20.76 11.62
N ASP A 421 0.90 -21.71 10.67
CA ASP A 421 -0.16 -21.94 9.70
C ASP A 421 -1.50 -22.39 10.32
N ASP A 422 -1.44 -22.96 11.51
CA ASP A 422 -2.59 -23.39 12.32
C ASP A 422 -3.01 -22.34 13.36
N TRP A 423 -2.52 -21.10 13.29
CA TRP A 423 -2.80 -20.07 14.28
C TRP A 423 -4.30 -19.71 14.38
N PHE A 424 -4.72 -19.46 15.62
CA PHE A 424 -6.01 -18.87 15.98
C PHE A 424 -5.77 -17.76 17.03
N PRO A 425 -6.54 -16.66 16.99
CA PRO A 425 -6.53 -15.69 18.06
C PRO A 425 -6.96 -16.35 19.37
N ARG A 426 -6.10 -16.29 20.40
CA ARG A 426 -6.36 -16.91 21.71
C ARG A 426 -7.52 -16.23 22.46
N ILE A 427 -7.76 -14.96 22.18
CA ILE A 427 -8.81 -14.15 22.82
C ILE A 427 -9.89 -13.88 21.80
N GLN A 428 -11.08 -14.39 22.09
CA GLN A 428 -12.26 -14.21 21.27
C GLN A 428 -12.80 -12.79 21.39
N ILE A 429 -12.57 -11.99 20.36
CA ILE A 429 -13.03 -10.60 20.32
C ILE A 429 -14.02 -10.50 19.17
N GLY A 430 -15.25 -10.90 19.50
CA GLY A 430 -16.37 -10.85 18.57
C GLY A 430 -16.30 -11.88 17.43
N HIS A 431 -15.60 -12.99 17.65
CA HIS A 431 -15.60 -14.16 16.77
C HIS A 431 -15.68 -15.42 17.65
N GLY A 432 -16.05 -16.56 17.07
CA GLY A 432 -16.01 -17.85 17.73
C GLY A 432 -14.65 -18.54 17.59
N ASP A 433 -14.62 -19.83 17.91
CA ASP A 433 -13.42 -20.69 17.87
C ASP A 433 -13.14 -21.33 16.50
N ASP A 434 -13.57 -20.66 15.42
CA ASP A 434 -13.48 -21.21 14.07
C ASP A 434 -13.00 -20.15 13.07
N GLN A 435 -12.28 -20.59 12.03
CA GLN A 435 -11.72 -19.67 11.02
C GLN A 435 -12.79 -18.90 10.26
N LYS A 436 -14.00 -19.46 10.09
CA LYS A 436 -15.07 -18.75 9.36
C LYS A 436 -15.52 -17.53 10.16
N SER A 437 -15.74 -17.65 11.47
CA SER A 437 -16.11 -16.50 12.30
C SER A 437 -14.98 -15.49 12.44
N ILE A 438 -13.71 -15.92 12.49
CA ILE A 438 -12.53 -15.03 12.47
C ILE A 438 -12.47 -14.22 11.17
N VAL A 439 -12.68 -14.88 10.03
CA VAL A 439 -12.72 -14.21 8.71
C VAL A 439 -13.87 -13.21 8.63
N GLU A 440 -15.07 -13.55 9.12
CA GLU A 440 -16.19 -12.61 9.15
C GLU A 440 -15.91 -11.41 10.07
N ARG A 441 -15.28 -11.62 11.23
CA ARG A 441 -14.85 -10.53 12.10
C ARG A 441 -13.81 -9.65 11.41
N TYR A 442 -12.81 -10.24 10.73
CA TYR A 442 -11.82 -9.46 9.97
C TYR A 442 -12.45 -8.66 8.82
N LYS A 443 -13.48 -9.17 8.13
CA LYS A 443 -14.22 -8.39 7.12
C LYS A 443 -14.86 -7.13 7.70
N LEU A 444 -15.32 -7.17 8.95
CA LEU A 444 -15.81 -5.96 9.64
C LEU A 444 -14.67 -4.96 9.88
N PHE A 445 -13.48 -5.43 10.28
CA PHE A 445 -12.30 -4.57 10.36
C PHE A 445 -11.98 -3.95 9.00
N CYS A 446 -11.96 -4.74 7.91
CA CYS A 446 -11.75 -4.22 6.56
C CYS A 446 -12.79 -3.17 6.18
N SER A 447 -14.07 -3.43 6.47
CA SER A 447 -15.17 -2.49 6.18
C SER A 447 -15.00 -1.18 6.96
N TRP A 448 -14.50 -1.25 8.20
CA TRP A 448 -14.21 -0.06 9.01
C TRP A 448 -12.96 0.67 8.50
N PHE A 449 -11.87 -0.05 8.18
CA PHE A 449 -10.67 0.51 7.55
C PHE A 449 -10.97 1.20 6.22
N THR A 450 -11.98 0.73 5.47
CA THR A 450 -12.41 1.36 4.21
C THR A 450 -13.50 2.42 4.38
N GLY A 451 -13.98 2.63 5.61
CA GLY A 451 -15.02 3.60 5.98
C GLY A 451 -16.45 3.18 5.62
N GLU A 452 -16.65 1.96 5.12
CA GLU A 452 -17.96 1.40 4.73
C GLU A 452 -18.92 1.22 5.91
N ILE A 453 -18.38 1.07 7.12
CA ILE A 453 -19.14 1.10 8.37
C ILE A 453 -18.54 2.13 9.32
N SER A 454 -19.39 2.78 10.13
CA SER A 454 -18.93 3.75 11.12
C SER A 454 -18.29 3.06 12.33
N THR A 455 -17.51 3.80 13.12
CA THR A 455 -17.04 3.35 14.44
C THR A 455 -18.17 2.87 15.33
N ARG A 456 -19.32 3.56 15.30
CA ARG A 456 -20.52 3.17 16.05
C ARG A 456 -21.00 1.79 15.62
N ASP A 457 -21.19 1.56 14.32
CA ASP A 457 -21.69 0.28 13.81
C ASP A 457 -20.70 -0.86 14.08
N PHE A 458 -19.41 -0.57 13.93
CA PHE A 458 -18.35 -1.51 14.25
C PHE A 458 -18.38 -1.92 15.73
N ILE A 459 -18.49 -0.96 16.66
CA ILE A 459 -18.59 -1.26 18.10
C ILE A 459 -19.88 -2.04 18.43
N LEU A 460 -21.02 -1.64 17.87
CA LEU A 460 -22.31 -2.31 18.11
C LEU A 460 -22.32 -3.76 17.59
N SER A 461 -21.51 -4.08 16.57
CA SER A 461 -21.34 -5.45 16.08
C SER A 461 -20.76 -6.41 17.12
N PHE A 462 -20.10 -5.91 18.17
CA PHE A 462 -19.64 -6.74 19.30
C PHE A 462 -20.78 -7.06 20.27
N GLU A 463 -21.77 -6.17 20.40
CA GLU A 463 -22.87 -6.32 21.36
C GLU A 463 -23.96 -7.25 20.86
N GLN A 464 -24.26 -7.20 19.55
CA GLN A 464 -25.27 -8.06 18.93
C GLN A 464 -24.94 -9.56 19.03
N GLN A 465 -23.66 -9.92 19.16
CA GLN A 465 -23.22 -11.30 19.34
C GLN A 465 -23.43 -11.83 20.77
N HIS A 466 -23.40 -10.97 21.80
CA HIS A 466 -23.68 -11.38 23.18
C HIS A 466 -25.18 -11.63 23.43
N SER A 467 -26.06 -10.95 22.70
CA SER A 467 -27.52 -11.16 22.79
C SER A 467 -28.01 -12.51 22.25
N PHE A 468 -27.21 -13.25 21.47
CA PHE A 468 -27.55 -14.60 20.99
C PHE A 468 -27.03 -15.73 21.88
N SER A 469 -26.08 -15.48 22.79
CA SER A 469 -25.58 -16.50 23.73
C SER A 469 -26.37 -16.59 25.05
N ASP A 470 -27.23 -15.62 25.34
CA ASP A 470 -28.01 -15.54 26.59
C ASP A 470 -29.44 -16.09 26.51
N GLN A 471 -29.81 -16.77 25.42
CA GLN A 471 -31.03 -17.60 25.41
C GLN A 471 -30.77 -18.89 26.19
N ARG A 472 -30.82 -18.80 27.53
CA ARG A 472 -30.98 -19.99 28.39
C ARG A 472 -32.24 -20.74 27.94
N PRO A 473 -32.21 -22.07 27.78
CA PRO A 473 -33.44 -22.82 27.58
C PRO A 473 -34.32 -22.60 28.83
N GLU A 474 -35.54 -22.09 28.61
CA GLU A 474 -36.57 -22.07 29.65
C GLU A 474 -36.62 -23.46 30.28
N SER A 475 -36.41 -23.49 31.59
CA SER A 475 -36.67 -24.67 32.41
C SER A 475 -38.11 -25.10 32.16
N LYS A 476 -38.29 -26.19 31.40
CA LYS A 476 -39.57 -26.90 31.39
C LYS A 476 -39.76 -27.50 32.77
N ASN A 477 -40.56 -26.81 33.58
CA ASN A 477 -41.30 -27.45 34.65
C ASN A 477 -42.27 -28.45 34.01
N ILE A 478 -42.07 -29.73 34.28
CA ILE A 478 -43.05 -30.77 34.65
C ILE A 478 -42.28 -32.03 35.03
#